data_AF-A0A0S4JU61-F1
#
_entry.id   AF-A0A0S4JU61-F1
#
_cell.length_a   1.000
_cell.length_b   1.000
_cell.length_c   1.000
_cell.angle_alpha   90.00
_cell.angle_beta   90.00
_cell.angle_gamma   90.00
#
_symmetry.space_group_name_H-M   'P 1'
#
loop_
_entity.id
_entity.type
_entity.pdbx_description
1 polymer ?
#
loop_
_entity_poly.entity_id
_entity_poly.type
_entity_poly.pdbx_seq_one_letter_code
_entity_poly.pdbx_strand_id
1 'polypeptide(L)'
;MTDAAPRAQRIRGLSFKQEYSSSSNAVQNGSSLFQRMKARVTGQGPTGGRNRAPSMVQEIGKELVPPKDEAVKDRITVVLDLDETLIYAREGPLYARPGLEELMVFLKDNCEAIVWTAGVKAYAQAVVRNIDRHDAIRHTVYRHKKWFTGCAGYNKDLTLLGRDMDTTLIIENTPDCLRGNEGHGVLVSDYEGGELEDNTLIAILLLLKDLVHRRSVEGLTVPQYIQHSNFLSKQNIPTDVGNLMQCFCLDIANASLFQRQKETRVNKDLPAKK
;
A
#
# COMPACT_ATOMS: atom_id res chain seq x y z
N MET A 1 -18.78 -49.37 2.33
CA MET A 1 -18.92 -48.51 1.14
C MET A 1 -19.68 -47.28 1.58
N THR A 2 -18.97 -46.22 1.96
CA THR A 2 -19.54 -45.06 2.67
C THR A 2 -19.58 -43.84 1.76
N ASP A 3 -20.79 -43.27 1.70
CA ASP A 3 -21.23 -41.92 1.36
C ASP A 3 -20.28 -40.94 0.65
N ALA A 4 -20.77 -40.47 -0.51
CA ALA A 4 -20.32 -39.25 -1.17
C ALA A 4 -21.21 -38.07 -0.74
N ALA A 5 -20.61 -37.06 -0.10
CA ALA A 5 -21.26 -35.78 0.19
C ALA A 5 -21.20 -34.84 -1.05
N PRO A 6 -22.17 -33.92 -1.22
CA PRO A 6 -22.32 -33.14 -2.45
C PRO A 6 -21.30 -31.98 -2.55
N ARG A 7 -20.76 -31.78 -3.75
CA ARG A 7 -19.99 -30.59 -4.14
C ARG A 7 -20.86 -29.33 -3.99
N ALA A 8 -20.54 -28.47 -3.04
CA ALA A 8 -21.07 -27.11 -2.99
C ALA A 8 -20.60 -26.33 -4.24
N GLN A 9 -21.55 -25.86 -5.05
CA GLN A 9 -21.28 -24.88 -6.09
C GLN A 9 -20.79 -23.58 -5.42
N ARG A 10 -19.50 -23.26 -5.58
CA ARG A 10 -18.99 -21.91 -5.31
C ARG A 10 -19.69 -20.97 -6.30
N ILE A 11 -20.57 -20.11 -5.79
CA ILE A 11 -21.03 -18.92 -6.49
C ILE A 11 -19.75 -18.13 -6.83
N ARG A 12 -19.43 -18.01 -8.12
CA ARG A 12 -18.29 -17.19 -8.58
C ARG A 12 -18.60 -15.74 -8.25
N GLY A 13 -18.07 -15.26 -7.12
CA GLY A 13 -18.04 -13.83 -6.83
C GLY A 13 -17.25 -13.10 -7.92
N LEU A 14 -17.70 -11.91 -8.30
CA LEU A 14 -16.94 -11.02 -9.17
C LEU A 14 -15.64 -10.60 -8.46
N SER A 15 -14.56 -10.43 -9.22
CA SER A 15 -13.29 -9.94 -8.68
C SER A 15 -13.47 -8.53 -8.11
N PHE A 16 -12.97 -8.28 -6.90
CA PHE A 16 -13.02 -6.96 -6.27
C PHE A 16 -12.48 -5.88 -7.22
N LYS A 17 -11.37 -6.14 -7.92
CA LYS A 17 -10.76 -5.18 -8.85
C LYS A 17 -11.62 -4.94 -10.09
N GLN A 18 -12.39 -5.93 -10.55
CA GLN A 18 -13.34 -5.76 -11.66
C GLN A 18 -14.53 -4.87 -11.27
N GLU A 19 -15.02 -4.94 -10.03
CA GLU A 19 -16.15 -4.12 -9.57
C GLU A 19 -15.83 -2.61 -9.64
N TYR A 20 -14.57 -2.23 -9.38
CA TYR A 20 -14.15 -0.82 -9.31
C TYR A 20 -13.38 -0.33 -10.54
N SER A 21 -13.10 -1.18 -11.53
CA SER A 21 -12.37 -0.79 -12.75
C SER A 21 -13.25 -0.11 -13.81
N SER A 22 -14.58 -0.30 -13.77
CA SER A 22 -15.51 0.20 -14.80
C SER A 22 -15.87 1.69 -14.71
N SER A 23 -15.20 2.47 -13.85
CA SER A 23 -15.55 3.88 -13.59
C SER A 23 -14.66 4.87 -14.33
N SER A 24 -14.55 4.76 -15.66
CA SER A 24 -13.84 5.77 -16.47
C SER A 24 -14.47 6.13 -17.81
N ASN A 25 -15.56 5.48 -18.25
CA ASN A 25 -16.29 5.89 -19.46
C ASN A 25 -17.78 5.52 -19.37
N ALA A 26 -18.62 6.41 -18.82
CA ALA A 26 -20.07 6.39 -19.04
C ALA A 26 -20.70 7.72 -18.58
N VAL A 27 -20.60 8.75 -19.42
CA VAL A 27 -21.61 9.81 -19.46
C VAL A 27 -22.51 9.49 -20.64
N GLN A 28 -23.66 8.87 -20.36
CA GLN A 28 -24.97 9.21 -20.92
C GLN A 28 -25.98 8.10 -20.56
N ASN A 29 -27.07 8.55 -19.93
CA ASN A 29 -28.37 7.89 -19.80
C ASN A 29 -28.42 6.49 -19.16
N GLY A 30 -28.41 6.50 -17.83
CA GLY A 30 -28.92 5.41 -17.01
C GLY A 30 -28.89 5.87 -15.55
N SER A 31 -30.04 5.90 -14.88
CA SER A 31 -30.21 6.32 -13.49
C SER A 31 -29.30 5.51 -12.56
N SER A 32 -28.09 6.01 -12.30
CA SER A 32 -27.07 5.29 -11.54
C SER A 32 -27.00 5.80 -10.10
N LEU A 33 -26.54 4.91 -9.22
CA LEU A 33 -26.26 5.09 -7.80
C LEU A 33 -25.54 6.41 -7.43
N PHE A 34 -24.89 7.08 -8.39
CA PHE A 34 -24.27 8.39 -8.23
C PHE A 34 -25.26 9.49 -7.79
N GLN A 35 -26.52 9.47 -8.26
CA GLN A 35 -27.51 10.47 -7.83
C GLN A 35 -27.98 10.25 -6.37
N ARG A 36 -28.01 8.99 -5.91
CA ARG A 36 -28.44 8.65 -4.55
C ARG A 36 -27.38 8.93 -3.47
N MET A 37 -26.10 8.98 -3.84
CA MET A 37 -25.03 9.39 -2.91
C MET A 37 -24.98 10.90 -2.67
N LYS A 38 -25.55 11.74 -3.55
CA LYS A 38 -25.72 13.18 -3.28
C LYS A 38 -26.79 13.48 -2.23
N ALA A 39 -27.77 12.58 -2.03
CA ALA A 39 -28.89 12.82 -1.12
C ALA A 39 -28.57 12.66 0.38
N ARG A 40 -27.35 12.25 0.74
CA ARG A 40 -26.89 12.23 2.15
C ARG A 40 -26.09 13.48 2.57
N VAL A 41 -26.02 14.51 1.73
CA VAL A 41 -25.27 15.75 2.02
C VAL A 41 -26.15 16.89 2.55
N THR A 42 -27.47 16.69 2.70
CA THR A 42 -28.37 17.70 3.31
C THR A 42 -29.04 17.13 4.55
N GLY A 43 -28.30 17.12 5.65
CA GLY A 43 -28.82 16.79 6.98
C GLY A 43 -27.83 17.27 8.04
N GLN A 44 -28.12 18.44 8.63
CA GLN A 44 -27.31 19.04 9.69
C GLN A 44 -27.31 18.14 10.94
N GLY A 45 -26.12 17.84 11.46
CA GLY A 45 -25.87 17.22 12.76
C GLY A 45 -24.35 17.25 13.06
N PRO A 46 -23.92 17.58 14.29
CA PRO A 46 -22.54 18.02 14.52
C PRO A 46 -21.62 16.85 14.89
N THR A 47 -20.63 16.52 14.06
CA THR A 47 -19.51 15.66 14.47
C THR A 47 -18.22 16.04 13.73
N GLY A 48 -17.14 16.24 14.50
CA GLY A 48 -15.82 16.63 14.03
C GLY A 48 -15.09 15.54 13.23
N GLY A 49 -15.49 15.33 11.98
CA GLY A 49 -14.70 14.60 10.99
C GLY A 49 -13.71 15.53 10.31
N ARG A 50 -12.40 15.31 10.50
CA ARG A 50 -11.37 15.98 9.69
C ARG A 50 -11.57 15.55 8.23
N ASN A 51 -12.06 16.48 7.42
CA ASN A 51 -12.17 16.34 5.97
C ASN A 51 -10.79 15.99 5.38
N ARG A 52 -10.61 14.75 4.93
CA ARG A 52 -9.42 14.35 4.16
C ARG A 52 -9.50 15.03 2.80
N ALA A 53 -8.62 16.00 2.57
CA ALA A 53 -8.56 16.71 1.30
C ALA A 53 -8.20 15.74 0.16
N PRO A 54 -8.88 15.80 -1.00
CA PRO A 54 -8.48 15.03 -2.17
C PRO A 54 -7.12 15.53 -2.66
N SER A 55 -6.11 14.66 -2.70
CA SER A 55 -4.73 15.00 -3.04
C SER A 55 -4.48 15.43 -4.50
N MET A 56 -5.51 15.78 -5.28
CA MET A 56 -5.32 16.35 -6.62
C MET A 56 -6.47 17.25 -7.02
N VAL A 57 -6.37 18.53 -6.62
CA VAL A 57 -6.76 19.69 -7.41
C VAL A 57 -5.76 20.81 -7.12
N GLN A 58 -4.49 20.64 -7.51
CA GLN A 58 -3.55 21.76 -7.57
C GLN A 58 -2.75 21.68 -8.87
N GLU A 59 -2.77 22.81 -9.59
CA GLU A 59 -2.23 22.99 -10.93
C GLU A 59 -0.70 22.81 -11.00
N ILE A 60 -0.24 22.74 -12.25
CA ILE A 60 1.11 22.46 -12.77
C ILE A 60 2.25 22.94 -11.84
N GLY A 61 3.13 22.02 -11.43
CA GLY A 61 4.35 22.30 -10.65
C GLY A 61 4.37 21.82 -9.19
N LYS A 62 3.26 21.28 -8.68
CA LYS A 62 3.12 20.87 -7.28
C LYS A 62 3.29 19.38 -7.05
N GLU A 63 3.96 19.08 -5.95
CA GLU A 63 4.17 17.77 -5.32
C GLU A 63 2.89 16.92 -5.33
N LEU A 64 3.03 15.59 -5.36
CA LEU A 64 1.92 14.63 -5.46
C LEU A 64 1.06 14.58 -4.18
N VAL A 65 1.61 15.03 -3.06
CA VAL A 65 0.95 15.13 -1.77
C VAL A 65 1.19 16.53 -1.18
N PRO A 66 0.27 17.06 -0.36
CA PRO A 66 0.51 18.32 0.33
C PRO A 66 1.70 18.21 1.31
N PRO A 67 2.25 19.34 1.79
CA PRO A 67 3.24 19.35 2.86
C PRO A 67 2.76 18.58 4.11
N LYS A 68 3.70 18.04 4.89
CA LYS A 68 3.39 17.33 6.14
C LYS A 68 2.61 18.21 7.11
N ASP A 69 1.65 17.60 7.81
CA ASP A 69 1.02 18.22 8.97
C ASP A 69 2.05 18.38 10.11
N GLU A 70 1.95 19.47 10.88
CA GLU A 70 2.82 19.73 12.04
C GLU A 70 2.89 18.55 13.03
N ALA A 71 1.79 17.79 13.18
CA ALA A 71 1.71 16.65 14.09
C ALA A 71 2.60 15.46 13.69
N VAL A 72 3.05 15.40 12.43
CA VAL A 72 3.87 14.30 11.90
C VAL A 72 5.13 14.78 11.19
N LYS A 73 5.46 16.08 11.28
CA LYS A 73 6.54 16.70 10.50
C LYS A 73 7.91 16.02 10.69
N ASP A 74 8.23 15.60 11.90
CA ASP A 74 9.51 14.99 12.27
C ASP A 74 9.51 13.46 12.09
N ARG A 75 8.37 12.88 11.70
CA ARG A 75 8.23 11.44 11.52
C ARG A 75 8.77 11.00 10.17
N ILE A 76 9.31 9.79 10.12
CA ILE A 76 9.74 9.13 8.88
C ILE A 76 8.53 8.98 7.96
N THR A 77 8.72 9.28 6.67
CA THR A 77 7.74 8.99 5.62
C THR A 77 7.93 7.56 5.14
N VAL A 78 6.87 6.75 5.22
CA VAL A 78 6.86 5.39 4.69
C VAL A 78 5.87 5.32 3.54
N VAL A 79 6.39 5.12 2.35
CA VAL A 79 5.63 4.94 1.10
C VAL A 79 5.41 3.44 0.88
N LEU A 80 4.18 3.03 0.69
CA LEU A 80 3.79 1.63 0.51
C LEU A 80 3.11 1.47 -0.84
N ASP A 81 3.52 0.48 -1.64
CA ASP A 81 2.64 -0.02 -2.69
C ASP A 81 1.41 -0.75 -2.08
N LEU A 82 0.43 -1.09 -2.91
CA LEU A 82 -0.85 -1.63 -2.50
C LEU A 82 -1.04 -3.08 -2.97
N ASP A 83 -1.21 -3.28 -4.27
CA ASP A 83 -1.49 -4.59 -4.87
C ASP A 83 -0.22 -5.46 -4.81
N GLU A 84 -0.32 -6.72 -4.40
CA GLU A 84 0.82 -7.63 -4.18
C GLU A 84 1.81 -7.18 -3.08
N THR A 85 1.63 -6.00 -2.49
CA THR A 85 2.41 -5.55 -1.33
C THR A 85 1.62 -5.67 -0.02
N LEU A 86 0.47 -4.98 0.11
CA LEU A 86 -0.38 -4.98 1.32
C LEU A 86 -1.60 -5.90 1.20
N ILE A 87 -2.06 -6.13 -0.03
CA ILE A 87 -3.28 -6.87 -0.33
C ILE A 87 -3.12 -7.66 -1.63
N TYR A 88 -4.02 -8.62 -1.85
CA TYR A 88 -4.21 -9.28 -3.13
C TYR A 88 -5.68 -9.20 -3.54
N ALA A 89 -5.95 -8.75 -4.76
CA ALA A 89 -7.31 -8.55 -5.28
C ALA A 89 -7.41 -8.76 -6.81
N ARG A 90 -6.64 -9.70 -7.38
CA ARG A 90 -6.73 -10.00 -8.83
C ARG A 90 -7.94 -10.87 -9.15
N GLU A 91 -8.08 -11.99 -8.47
CA GLU A 91 -9.13 -12.99 -8.69
C GLU A 91 -9.92 -13.24 -7.39
N GLY A 92 -11.24 -13.01 -7.42
CA GLY A 92 -12.10 -13.24 -6.26
C GLY A 92 -12.08 -12.12 -5.21
N PRO A 93 -12.18 -12.46 -3.90
CA PRO A 93 -12.32 -11.47 -2.84
C PRO A 93 -11.00 -10.73 -2.54
N LEU A 94 -11.10 -9.69 -1.71
CA LEU A 94 -9.95 -8.91 -1.24
C LEU A 94 -9.26 -9.63 -0.08
N TYR A 95 -8.02 -10.06 -0.29
CA TYR A 95 -7.19 -10.65 0.75
C TYR A 95 -6.25 -9.61 1.35
N ALA A 96 -6.35 -9.38 2.65
CA ALA A 96 -5.34 -8.62 3.38
C ALA A 96 -4.12 -9.50 3.66
N ARG A 97 -2.92 -8.98 3.40
CA ARG A 97 -1.68 -9.69 3.74
C ARG A 97 -1.58 -9.84 5.26
N PRO A 98 -1.19 -11.02 5.79
CA PRO A 98 -0.99 -11.21 7.24
C PRO A 98 -0.07 -10.13 7.85
N GLY A 99 -0.38 -9.69 9.06
CA GLY A 99 0.35 -8.62 9.79
C GLY A 99 -0.08 -7.19 9.48
N LEU A 100 -1.12 -7.01 8.68
CA LEU A 100 -1.57 -5.68 8.24
C LEU A 100 -2.11 -4.81 9.38
N GLU A 101 -2.81 -5.40 10.34
CA GLU A 101 -3.39 -4.66 11.45
C GLU A 101 -2.28 -4.07 12.35
N GLU A 102 -1.32 -4.90 12.73
CA GLU A 102 -0.15 -4.56 13.55
C GLU A 102 0.71 -3.50 12.87
N LEU A 103 0.92 -3.64 11.56
CA LEU A 103 1.62 -2.64 10.76
C LEU A 103 0.89 -1.30 10.77
N MET A 104 -0.44 -1.28 10.56
CA MET A 104 -1.23 -0.04 10.54
C MET A 104 -1.22 0.68 11.89
N VAL A 105 -1.34 -0.07 13.00
CA VAL A 105 -1.22 0.52 14.35
C VAL A 105 0.14 1.20 14.52
N PHE A 106 1.23 0.53 14.16
CA PHE A 106 2.57 1.12 14.28
C PHE A 106 2.74 2.36 13.40
N LEU A 107 2.30 2.29 12.14
CA LEU A 107 2.40 3.40 11.18
C LEU A 107 1.67 4.65 11.66
N LYS A 108 0.45 4.50 12.21
CA LYS A 108 -0.35 5.61 12.75
C LYS A 108 0.42 6.42 13.79
N ASP A 109 1.13 5.73 14.68
CA ASP A 109 1.73 6.33 15.86
C ASP A 109 3.15 6.84 15.59
N ASN A 110 3.87 6.27 14.63
CA ASN A 110 5.31 6.49 14.49
C ASN A 110 5.74 7.10 13.15
N CYS A 111 4.91 7.00 12.10
CA CYS A 111 5.27 7.39 10.75
C CYS A 111 4.25 8.35 10.10
N GLU A 112 4.63 8.96 8.99
CA GLU A 112 3.69 9.38 7.96
C GLU A 112 3.57 8.26 6.92
N ALA A 113 2.43 7.58 6.85
CA ALA A 113 2.20 6.54 5.85
C ALA A 113 1.52 7.11 4.58
N ILE A 114 2.11 6.81 3.42
CA ILE A 114 1.57 7.16 2.11
C ILE A 114 1.39 5.87 1.30
N VAL A 115 0.19 5.61 0.80
CA VAL A 115 0.01 4.57 -0.23
C VAL A 115 0.27 5.17 -1.60
N TRP A 116 1.17 4.59 -2.38
CA TRP A 116 1.42 4.99 -3.78
C TRP A 116 1.21 3.79 -4.68
N THR A 117 0.08 3.78 -5.39
CA THR A 117 -0.37 2.61 -6.16
C THR A 117 -0.60 2.94 -7.64
N ALA A 118 -0.26 1.98 -8.50
CA ALA A 118 -0.68 1.98 -9.90
C ALA A 118 -2.17 1.66 -10.07
N GLY A 119 -2.96 1.53 -9.01
CA GLY A 119 -4.42 1.37 -9.06
C GLY A 119 -5.16 2.67 -9.41
N VAL A 120 -6.29 2.55 -10.11
CA VAL A 120 -7.19 3.69 -10.35
C VAL A 120 -7.82 4.17 -9.03
N LYS A 121 -8.15 5.47 -8.97
CA LYS A 121 -8.62 6.12 -7.74
C LYS A 121 -9.81 5.41 -7.07
N ALA A 122 -10.84 5.05 -7.82
CA ALA A 122 -12.05 4.43 -7.26
C ALA A 122 -11.73 3.11 -6.53
N TYR A 123 -10.89 2.27 -7.16
CA TYR A 123 -10.41 1.01 -6.61
C TYR A 123 -9.56 1.22 -5.36
N ALA A 124 -8.49 2.02 -5.46
CA ALA A 124 -7.57 2.25 -4.37
C ALA A 124 -8.27 2.86 -3.13
N GLN A 125 -9.21 3.79 -3.34
CA GLN A 125 -10.02 4.33 -2.26
C GLN A 125 -10.91 3.28 -1.60
N ALA A 126 -11.49 2.36 -2.38
CA ALA A 126 -12.27 1.27 -1.83
C ALA A 126 -11.39 0.34 -0.98
N VAL A 127 -10.22 -0.07 -1.47
CA VAL A 127 -9.28 -0.92 -0.73
C VAL A 127 -8.82 -0.24 0.56
N VAL A 128 -8.30 0.99 0.49
CA VAL A 128 -7.78 1.73 1.65
C VAL A 128 -8.84 1.86 2.75
N ARG A 129 -10.09 2.16 2.39
CA ARG A 129 -11.20 2.21 3.36
C ARG A 129 -11.46 0.89 4.09
N ASN A 130 -11.13 -0.25 3.49
CA ASN A 130 -11.33 -1.56 4.11
C ASN A 130 -10.15 -1.98 4.96
N ILE A 131 -8.93 -1.61 4.57
CA ILE A 131 -7.73 -2.08 5.25
C ILE A 131 -7.28 -1.17 6.39
N ASP A 132 -7.45 0.15 6.25
CA ASP A 132 -6.99 1.14 7.23
C ASP A 132 -8.09 1.45 8.25
N ARG A 133 -8.18 0.60 9.28
CA ARG A 133 -9.13 0.77 10.40
C ARG A 133 -8.62 1.74 11.48
N HIS A 134 -7.36 2.15 11.37
CA HIS A 134 -6.65 2.91 12.39
C HIS A 134 -6.41 4.36 12.00
N ASP A 135 -6.77 4.75 10.78
CA ASP A 135 -6.45 6.05 10.18
C ASP A 135 -4.94 6.30 10.11
N ALA A 136 -4.19 5.25 9.77
CA ALA A 136 -2.74 5.26 9.62
C ALA A 136 -2.32 5.94 8.31
N ILE A 137 -3.05 5.72 7.22
CA ILE A 137 -2.71 6.21 5.89
C ILE A 137 -3.10 7.69 5.78
N ARG A 138 -2.10 8.56 5.63
CA ARG A 138 -2.28 10.01 5.52
C ARG A 138 -2.62 10.44 4.11
N HIS A 139 -1.95 9.85 3.12
CA HIS A 139 -2.15 10.18 1.72
C HIS A 139 -2.23 8.92 0.86
N THR A 140 -2.94 9.04 -0.26
CA THR A 140 -2.94 8.00 -1.29
C THR A 140 -2.70 8.64 -2.65
N VAL A 141 -1.58 8.27 -3.28
CA VAL A 141 -1.23 8.61 -4.65
C VAL A 141 -1.77 7.51 -5.57
N TYR A 142 -2.70 7.89 -6.44
CA TYR A 142 -3.36 6.99 -7.38
C TYR A 142 -2.69 7.03 -8.76
N ARG A 143 -3.02 6.05 -9.61
CA ARG A 143 -2.62 6.03 -11.02
C ARG A 143 -2.88 7.39 -11.68
N HIS A 144 -1.82 7.96 -12.25
CA HIS A 144 -1.91 9.21 -12.99
C HIS A 144 -0.83 9.25 -14.08
N LYS A 145 -1.16 9.86 -15.23
CA LYS A 145 -0.24 10.02 -16.38
C LYS A 145 1.06 10.77 -16.10
N LYS A 146 1.19 11.40 -14.93
CA LYS A 146 2.40 12.16 -14.51
C LYS A 146 3.56 11.22 -14.16
N TRP A 147 3.26 10.03 -13.68
CA TRP A 147 4.26 9.08 -13.17
C TRP A 147 4.02 7.65 -13.69
N PHE A 148 2.79 7.32 -14.11
CA PHE A 148 2.45 6.01 -14.65
C PHE A 148 2.24 6.09 -16.17
N THR A 149 3.07 5.37 -16.93
CA THR A 149 3.03 5.35 -18.40
C THR A 149 2.09 4.28 -18.96
N GLY A 150 1.73 3.27 -18.17
CA GLY A 150 1.00 2.10 -18.64
C GLY A 150 1.85 1.06 -19.37
N CYS A 151 3.14 1.35 -19.57
CA CYS A 151 4.13 0.43 -20.13
C CYS A 151 5.05 -0.09 -19.03
N ALA A 152 5.74 -1.20 -19.28
CA ALA A 152 6.81 -1.68 -18.39
C ALA A 152 7.87 -0.60 -18.15
N GLY A 153 8.47 -0.60 -16.96
CA GLY A 153 9.57 0.30 -16.61
C GLY A 153 9.19 1.67 -16.05
N TYR A 154 7.92 1.93 -15.75
CA TYR A 154 7.53 3.11 -14.99
C TYR A 154 8.12 3.06 -13.57
N ASN A 155 8.47 4.22 -13.01
CA ASN A 155 9.05 4.33 -11.68
C ASN A 155 8.25 5.28 -10.78
N LYS A 156 8.39 5.12 -9.45
CA LYS A 156 7.80 5.99 -8.44
C LYS A 156 8.86 6.94 -7.91
N ASP A 157 9.13 8.01 -8.65
CA ASP A 157 10.12 9.02 -8.29
C ASP A 157 9.74 9.73 -6.97
N LEU A 158 10.46 9.44 -5.89
CA LEU A 158 10.15 9.98 -4.55
C LEU A 158 10.29 11.50 -4.48
N THR A 159 11.08 12.12 -5.35
CA THR A 159 11.24 13.58 -5.40
C THR A 159 9.93 14.30 -5.72
N LEU A 160 8.98 13.60 -6.37
CA LEU A 160 7.66 14.12 -6.67
C LEU A 160 6.76 14.25 -5.44
N LEU A 161 7.12 13.67 -4.29
CA LEU A 161 6.30 13.73 -3.06
C LEU A 161 6.49 15.02 -2.26
N GLY A 162 7.58 15.77 -2.47
CA GLY A 162 7.89 16.90 -1.59
C GLY A 162 8.22 16.47 -0.16
N ARG A 163 9.00 15.40 -0.04
CA ARG A 163 9.41 14.84 1.25
C ARG A 163 10.93 14.82 1.35
N ASP A 164 11.42 14.99 2.57
CA ASP A 164 12.85 14.93 2.83
C ASP A 164 13.37 13.51 2.58
N MET A 165 14.32 13.38 1.66
CA MET A 165 14.91 12.10 1.24
C MET A 165 15.70 11.44 2.37
N ASP A 166 16.23 12.21 3.33
CA ASP A 166 16.88 11.64 4.52
C ASP A 166 15.90 10.88 5.43
N THR A 167 14.60 11.05 5.19
CA THR A 167 13.51 10.54 6.06
C THR A 167 12.46 9.74 5.29
N THR A 168 12.68 9.45 4.01
CA THR A 168 11.67 8.82 3.14
C THR A 168 12.11 7.44 2.70
N LEU A 169 11.29 6.44 3.04
CA LEU A 169 11.45 5.03 2.68
C LEU A 169 10.30 4.61 1.76
N ILE A 170 10.57 3.80 0.73
CA ILE A 170 9.55 3.16 -0.09
C ILE A 170 9.64 1.63 0.01
N ILE A 171 8.49 0.97 0.12
CA ILE A 171 8.34 -0.48 0.12
C ILE A 171 7.49 -0.88 -1.09
N GLU A 172 8.05 -1.75 -1.92
CA GLU A 172 7.53 -2.12 -3.23
C GLU A 172 7.83 -3.60 -3.52
N ASN A 173 7.02 -4.27 -4.32
CA ASN A 173 7.24 -5.62 -4.83
C ASN A 173 7.80 -5.67 -6.28
N THR A 174 7.68 -4.58 -7.03
CA THR A 174 8.11 -4.38 -8.42
C THR A 174 9.43 -3.59 -8.47
N PRO A 175 10.53 -4.18 -8.97
CA PRO A 175 11.84 -3.51 -9.04
C PRO A 175 11.85 -2.19 -9.83
N ASP A 176 11.19 -2.15 -10.99
CA ASP A 176 11.14 -0.95 -11.84
C ASP A 176 10.56 0.27 -11.12
N CYS A 177 9.61 0.05 -10.20
CA CYS A 177 9.02 1.11 -9.39
C CYS A 177 10.05 1.80 -8.48
N LEU A 178 11.12 1.10 -8.10
CA LEU A 178 12.19 1.59 -7.24
C LEU A 178 13.34 2.28 -8.01
N ARG A 179 13.30 2.30 -9.34
CA ARG A 179 14.38 2.86 -10.17
C ARG A 179 14.68 4.32 -9.80
N GLY A 180 15.95 4.60 -9.49
CA GLY A 180 16.43 5.90 -9.02
C GLY A 180 16.23 6.14 -7.51
N ASN A 181 15.62 5.20 -6.80
CA ASN A 181 15.38 5.22 -5.36
C ASN A 181 16.02 4.01 -4.66
N GLU A 182 17.05 3.39 -5.23
CA GLU A 182 17.67 2.15 -4.72
C GLU A 182 18.14 2.31 -3.27
N GLY A 183 18.68 3.48 -2.92
CA GLY A 183 19.11 3.82 -1.55
C GLY A 183 17.97 4.20 -0.60
N HIS A 184 16.72 4.17 -1.05
CA HIS A 184 15.52 4.50 -0.27
C HIS A 184 14.46 3.40 -0.35
N GLY A 185 14.72 2.33 -1.10
CA GLY A 185 13.75 1.31 -1.46
C GLY A 185 14.03 -0.03 -0.81
N VAL A 186 12.98 -0.65 -0.29
CA VAL A 186 12.97 -2.05 0.15
C VAL A 186 12.07 -2.84 -0.76
N LEU A 187 12.66 -3.77 -1.50
CA LEU A 187 11.94 -4.70 -2.36
C LEU A 187 11.41 -5.87 -1.51
N VAL A 188 10.14 -6.21 -1.68
CA VAL A 188 9.49 -7.35 -1.01
C VAL A 188 8.96 -8.35 -2.01
N SER A 189 8.70 -9.58 -1.57
CA SER A 189 8.07 -10.57 -2.43
C SER A 189 6.60 -10.24 -2.67
N ASP A 190 6.14 -10.57 -3.88
CA ASP A 190 4.72 -10.53 -4.23
C ASP A 190 3.88 -11.30 -3.21
N TYR A 191 2.74 -10.72 -2.86
CA TYR A 191 1.69 -11.37 -2.11
C TYR A 191 0.64 -11.91 -3.08
N GLU A 192 0.57 -13.23 -3.17
CA GLU A 192 -0.33 -13.92 -4.10
C GLU A 192 -1.71 -14.25 -3.50
N GLY A 193 -1.99 -13.80 -2.27
CA GLY A 193 -3.16 -14.23 -1.51
C GLY A 193 -3.06 -15.70 -1.09
N GLY A 194 -4.20 -16.38 -0.97
CA GLY A 194 -4.24 -17.85 -0.84
C GLY A 194 -4.15 -18.38 0.59
N GLU A 195 -3.59 -19.60 0.77
CA GLU A 195 -3.46 -20.36 2.03
C GLU A 195 -2.01 -20.55 2.54
N LEU A 196 -1.03 -19.89 1.93
CA LEU A 196 0.38 -19.95 2.33
C LEU A 196 0.76 -19.00 3.48
N GLU A 197 1.66 -19.42 4.36
CA GLU A 197 2.26 -18.55 5.38
C GLU A 197 2.99 -17.38 4.71
N ASP A 198 2.74 -16.17 5.19
CA ASP A 198 3.41 -14.95 4.74
C ASP A 198 3.72 -14.11 5.99
N ASN A 199 5.00 -13.79 6.18
CA ASN A 199 5.49 -13.00 7.33
C ASN A 199 6.04 -11.63 6.88
N THR A 200 5.78 -11.23 5.63
CA THR A 200 6.43 -10.06 5.05
C THR A 200 6.02 -8.76 5.74
N LEU A 201 4.74 -8.56 6.08
CA LEU A 201 4.35 -7.34 6.80
C LEU A 201 4.88 -7.30 8.23
N ILE A 202 5.02 -8.46 8.89
CA ILE A 202 5.68 -8.55 10.19
C ILE A 202 7.16 -8.22 10.06
N ALA A 203 7.80 -8.69 9.00
CA ALA A 203 9.18 -8.35 8.75
C ALA A 203 9.40 -6.86 8.46
N ILE A 204 8.51 -6.25 7.66
CA ILE A 204 8.44 -4.79 7.47
C ILE A 204 8.25 -4.07 8.80
N LEU A 205 7.31 -4.53 9.64
CA LEU A 205 7.04 -3.92 10.94
C LEU A 205 8.29 -3.89 11.83
N LEU A 206 9.05 -4.98 11.90
CA LEU A 206 10.29 -5.02 12.69
C LEU A 206 11.37 -4.11 12.10
N LEU A 207 11.53 -4.09 10.78
CA LEU A 207 12.43 -3.17 10.09
C LEU A 207 12.08 -1.71 10.40
N LEU A 208 10.79 -1.34 10.32
CA LEU A 208 10.34 0.02 10.60
C LEU A 208 10.54 0.42 12.07
N LYS A 209 10.30 -0.51 13.01
CA LYS A 209 10.58 -0.30 14.44
C LYS A 209 12.06 0.00 14.68
N ASP A 210 12.94 -0.79 14.08
CA ASP A 210 14.38 -0.60 14.19
C ASP A 210 14.83 0.72 13.53
N LEU A 211 14.34 1.03 12.33
CA LEU A 211 14.62 2.30 11.64
C LEU A 211 14.19 3.51 12.49
N VAL A 212 12.97 3.52 13.02
CA VAL A 212 12.48 4.62 13.87
C VAL A 212 13.34 4.74 15.13
N HIS A 213 13.68 3.62 15.77
CA HIS A 213 14.53 3.60 16.95
C HIS A 213 15.92 4.16 16.67
N ARG A 214 16.62 3.62 15.66
CA ARG A 214 17.98 4.03 15.30
C ARG A 214 18.03 5.48 14.82
N ARG A 215 17.03 5.96 14.09
CA ARG A 215 16.92 7.38 13.77
C ARG A 215 16.80 8.23 15.04
N SER A 216 15.97 7.83 15.99
CA SER A 216 15.76 8.58 17.23
C SER A 216 17.00 8.65 18.12
N VAL A 217 17.82 7.60 18.15
CA VAL A 217 18.97 7.51 19.07
C VAL A 217 20.32 7.84 18.40
N GLU A 218 20.48 7.55 17.11
CA GLU A 218 21.72 7.74 16.35
C GLU A 218 21.63 8.85 15.30
N GLY A 219 20.42 9.33 14.96
CA GLY A 219 20.22 10.34 13.92
C GLY A 219 20.39 9.82 12.49
N LEU A 220 20.32 8.50 12.28
CA LEU A 220 20.51 7.91 10.95
C LEU A 220 19.48 8.39 9.93
N THR A 221 19.97 8.67 8.72
CA THR A 221 19.11 8.88 7.54
C THR A 221 18.62 7.54 6.99
N VAL A 222 17.53 7.56 6.22
CA VAL A 222 17.01 6.35 5.57
C VAL A 222 18.07 5.67 4.68
N PRO A 223 18.83 6.39 3.83
CA PRO A 223 19.91 5.77 3.05
C PRO A 223 20.98 5.10 3.90
N GLN A 224 21.41 5.74 4.98
CA GLN A 224 22.40 5.15 5.89
C GLN A 224 21.84 3.89 6.55
N TYR A 225 20.57 3.91 6.96
CA TYR A 225 19.91 2.75 7.53
C TYR A 225 19.84 1.57 6.55
N ILE A 226 19.36 1.81 5.32
CA ILE A 226 19.21 0.75 4.30
C ILE A 226 20.54 0.06 4.01
N GLN A 227 21.63 0.82 3.92
CA GLN A 227 22.95 0.24 3.62
C GLN A 227 23.49 -0.69 4.71
N HIS A 228 23.06 -0.52 5.97
CA HIS A 228 23.61 -1.24 7.12
C HIS A 228 22.56 -2.08 7.87
N SER A 229 21.34 -2.20 7.32
CA SER A 229 20.26 -2.94 7.97
C SER A 229 20.48 -4.45 7.84
N ASN A 230 20.45 -5.15 8.97
CA ASN A 230 20.52 -6.62 8.99
C ASN A 230 19.23 -7.28 8.46
N PHE A 231 18.16 -6.51 8.27
CA PHE A 231 16.90 -6.98 7.70
C PHE A 231 16.91 -7.04 6.17
N LEU A 232 17.96 -6.49 5.53
CA LEU A 232 18.03 -6.30 4.09
C LEU A 232 19.22 -7.03 3.50
N SER A 233 19.03 -7.59 2.31
CA SER A 233 20.08 -8.19 1.50
C SER A 233 20.17 -7.46 0.17
N LYS A 234 21.38 -7.12 -0.26
CA LYS A 234 21.58 -6.46 -1.56
C LYS A 234 21.64 -7.51 -2.67
N GLN A 235 20.73 -7.44 -3.63
CA GLN A 235 20.59 -8.45 -4.69
C GLN A 235 20.47 -7.79 -6.07
N ASN A 236 20.87 -8.51 -7.12
CA ASN A 236 20.62 -8.11 -8.51
C ASN A 236 19.32 -8.78 -8.98
N ILE A 237 18.28 -7.99 -9.19
CA ILE A 237 16.93 -8.45 -9.51
C ILE A 237 16.62 -8.13 -10.98
N PRO A 238 16.05 -9.08 -11.76
CA PRO A 238 15.52 -8.82 -13.09
C PRO A 238 14.39 -7.79 -13.06
N THR A 239 14.39 -6.87 -14.02
CA THR A 239 13.33 -5.89 -14.22
C THR A 239 12.40 -6.29 -15.37
N ASP A 240 11.22 -5.67 -15.43
CA ASP A 240 10.24 -5.88 -16.50
C ASP A 240 10.73 -5.39 -17.87
N VAL A 241 11.77 -4.54 -17.89
CA VAL A 241 12.41 -4.06 -19.12
C VAL A 241 13.62 -4.90 -19.54
N GLY A 242 13.88 -6.01 -18.85
CA GLY A 242 14.86 -7.02 -19.24
C GLY A 242 16.30 -6.73 -18.83
N ASN A 243 16.54 -5.74 -17.95
CA ASN A 243 17.86 -5.51 -17.35
C ASN A 243 17.90 -6.00 -15.89
N LEU A 244 19.09 -5.98 -15.29
CA LEU A 244 19.25 -6.24 -13.85
C LEU A 244 19.33 -4.91 -13.09
N MET A 245 18.70 -4.86 -11.93
CA MET A 245 18.73 -3.73 -11.03
C MET A 245 19.17 -4.19 -9.64
N GLN A 246 20.11 -3.46 -9.05
CA GLN A 246 20.56 -3.76 -7.70
C GLN A 246 19.57 -3.18 -6.68
N CYS A 247 18.92 -4.04 -5.92
CA CYS A 247 17.89 -3.69 -4.94
C CYS A 247 18.28 -4.16 -3.55
N PHE A 248 17.80 -3.46 -2.52
CA PHE A 248 17.79 -3.99 -1.16
C PHE A 248 16.49 -4.77 -0.96
N CYS A 249 16.60 -6.09 -0.80
CA CYS A 249 15.48 -6.99 -0.64
C CYS A 249 15.28 -7.35 0.83
N LEU A 250 14.04 -7.35 1.29
CA LEU A 250 13.69 -7.78 2.64
C LEU A 250 14.02 -9.26 2.84
N ASP A 251 14.89 -9.56 3.80
CA ASP A 251 15.32 -10.93 4.11
C ASP A 251 14.43 -11.58 5.17
N ILE A 252 13.32 -12.17 4.74
CA ILE A 252 12.41 -12.89 5.64
C ILE A 252 12.93 -14.27 6.10
N ALA A 253 14.07 -14.74 5.57
CA ALA A 253 14.64 -16.05 5.90
C ALA A 253 15.54 -16.01 7.14
N ASN A 254 15.95 -14.82 7.57
CA ASN A 254 16.80 -14.65 8.74
C ASN A 254 16.05 -14.93 10.06
N ALA A 255 15.99 -16.20 10.45
CA ALA A 255 15.31 -16.66 11.66
C ALA A 255 15.86 -16.06 12.97
N SER A 256 17.06 -15.46 12.96
CA SER A 256 17.61 -14.75 14.12
C SER A 256 16.97 -13.38 14.35
N LEU A 257 16.41 -12.78 13.30
CA LEU A 257 15.72 -11.50 13.34
C LEU A 257 14.18 -11.67 13.36
N PHE A 258 13.71 -12.79 12.81
CA PHE A 258 12.29 -13.07 12.62
C PHE A 258 11.91 -14.38 13.30
N GLN A 259 11.20 -14.28 14.43
CA GLN A 259 10.46 -15.44 14.93
C GLN A 259 9.19 -15.57 14.08
N ARG A 260 9.18 -16.55 13.16
CA ARG A 260 8.02 -16.81 12.30
C ARG A 260 6.77 -16.96 13.17
N GLN A 261 5.81 -16.06 12.99
CA GLN A 261 4.54 -16.16 13.68
C GLN A 261 3.56 -16.93 12.80
N LYS A 262 2.73 -17.77 13.42
CA LYS A 262 1.56 -18.35 12.74
C LYS A 262 0.48 -17.28 12.71
N GLU A 263 0.66 -16.26 11.89
CA GLU A 263 -0.39 -15.27 11.69
C GLU A 263 -1.45 -15.79 10.74
N THR A 264 -2.70 -15.57 11.13
CA THR A 264 -3.86 -16.02 10.38
C THR A 264 -4.28 -14.93 9.43
N ARG A 265 -4.57 -15.31 8.18
CA ARG A 265 -5.12 -14.37 7.19
C ARG A 265 -6.43 -13.78 7.67
N VAL A 266 -6.63 -12.51 7.31
CA VAL A 266 -7.92 -11.84 7.47
C VAL A 266 -8.50 -11.65 6.07
N ASN A 267 -9.42 -12.52 5.68
CA ASN A 267 -10.23 -12.25 4.48
C ASN A 267 -11.15 -11.07 4.81
N LYS A 268 -10.93 -9.92 4.16
CA LYS A 268 -11.75 -8.73 4.34
C LYS A 268 -12.72 -8.66 3.16
N ASP A 269 -13.69 -9.55 3.13
CA ASP A 269 -14.82 -9.41 2.22
C ASP A 269 -15.50 -8.05 2.50
N LEU A 270 -15.80 -7.28 1.45
CA LEU A 270 -16.70 -6.14 1.59
C LEU A 270 -18.01 -6.66 2.20
N PRO A 271 -18.55 -6.04 3.26
CA PRO A 271 -19.88 -6.42 3.72
C PRO A 271 -20.86 -6.26 2.53
N ALA A 272 -21.61 -7.30 2.25
CA ALA A 272 -22.69 -7.25 1.27
C ALA A 272 -23.60 -6.07 1.60
N LYS A 273 -23.95 -5.27 0.59
CA LYS A 273 -24.88 -4.14 0.68
C LYS A 273 -26.11 -4.56 1.50
N LYS A 274 -26.30 -3.96 2.67
CA LYS A 274 -27.60 -3.95 3.37
C LYS A 274 -28.51 -2.92 2.72
#